data_AF-A0A3R6TZ42-F1
#
_entry.id   AF-A0A3R6TZ42-F1
#
_cell.length_a   1.000
_cell.length_b   1.000
_cell.length_c   1.000
_cell.angle_alpha   90.00
_cell.angle_beta   90.00
_cell.angle_gamma   90.00
#
_symmetry.space_group_name_H-M   'P 1'
#
loop_
_entity.id
_entity.type
_entity.pdbx_description
1 polymer ?
#
loop_
_entity_poly.entity_id
_entity_poly.type
_entity_poly.pdbx_seq_one_letter_code
_entity_poly.pdbx_strand_id
1 'polypeptide(L)' 'MEENKIGFLQATDGIYNVDIGVIVSNGAVELAYYSDAPDMELSSATLTKEKTKTLILYLISALEQLE' A
#
# COMPACT_ATOMS: atom_id res chain seq x y z
N MET A 1 -9.98 15.39 11.07
CA MET A 1 -10.53 14.32 10.21
C MET A 1 -9.86 13.04 10.65
N GLU A 2 -10.60 11.95 10.84
CA GLU A 2 -10.09 10.71 11.43
C GLU A 2 -9.53 9.82 10.32
N GLU A 3 -8.20 9.72 10.25
CA GLU A 3 -7.52 8.72 9.42
C GLU A 3 -7.66 7.36 10.10
N ASN A 4 -8.33 6.43 9.43
CA ASN A 4 -8.46 5.08 9.96
C ASN A 4 -7.39 4.18 9.34
N LYS A 5 -6.32 3.92 10.11
CA LYS A 5 -5.24 3.00 9.72
C LYS A 5 -5.75 1.57 9.84
N ILE A 6 -5.81 0.85 8.71
CA ILE A 6 -6.34 -0.51 8.66
C ILE A 6 -5.24 -1.53 8.95
N GLY A 7 -4.02 -1.28 8.49
CA GLY A 7 -2.88 -2.16 8.75
C GLY A 7 -1.62 -1.74 7.99
N PHE A 8 -0.51 -2.41 8.31
CA PHE A 8 0.79 -2.25 7.68
C PHE A 8 1.34 -3.62 7.30
N LEU A 9 1.92 -3.70 6.10
CA LEU A 9 2.69 -4.85 5.64
C LEU A 9 4.15 -4.45 5.58
N GLN A 10 5.01 -5.16 6.31
CA GLN A 10 6.45 -4.98 6.22
C GLN A 10 6.99 -5.80 5.05
N ALA A 11 7.88 -5.21 4.28
CA ALA A 11 8.54 -5.77 3.12
C ALA A 11 9.98 -5.23 3.02
N THR A 12 10.69 -5.63 1.99
CA THR A 12 11.98 -5.06 1.61
C THR A 12 11.98 -4.83 0.10
N ASP A 13 12.62 -3.75 -0.34
CA ASP A 13 12.91 -3.51 -1.75
C ASP A 13 14.18 -4.25 -2.22
N GLY A 14 14.81 -5.03 -1.33
CA GLY A 14 16.06 -5.76 -1.54
C GLY A 14 17.28 -5.12 -0.86
N ILE A 15 17.16 -3.88 -0.36
CA ILE A 15 18.24 -3.15 0.33
C ILE A 15 17.73 -2.53 1.64
N TYR A 16 16.54 -1.93 1.59
CA TYR A 16 15.93 -1.16 2.66
C TYR A 16 14.65 -1.84 3.15
N ASN A 17 14.28 -1.55 4.40
CA ASN A 17 12.99 -2.00 4.93
C ASN A 17 11.91 -1.04 4.42
N VAL A 18 10.77 -1.63 4.08
CA VAL A 18 9.65 -0.93 3.51
C VAL A 18 8.39 -1.31 4.27
N ASP A 19 7.63 -0.32 4.74
CA ASP A 19 6.28 -0.52 5.24
C ASP A 19 5.27 -0.03 4.21
N ILE A 20 4.32 -0.91 3.84
CA ILE A 20 3.18 -0.58 2.99
C ILE A 20 1.94 -0.45 3.90
N GLY A 21 1.45 0.77 4.09
CA GLY A 21 0.28 1.09 4.89
C GLY A 21 -1.00 1.14 4.07
N VAL A 22 -2.11 0.64 4.64
CA VAL A 22 -3.46 0.81 4.09
C VAL A 22 -4.27 1.70 5.03
N ILE A 23 -4.65 2.87 4.55
CA ILE A 23 -5.34 3.91 5.32
C ILE A 23 -6.67 4.23 4.63
N VAL A 24 -7.73 4.44 5.40
CA VAL A 24 -9.00 4.96 4.88
C VAL A 24 -9.16 6.39 5.35
N SER A 25 -9.29 7.30 4.38
CA SER A 25 -9.52 8.72 4.62
C SER A 25 -10.55 9.24 3.62
N ASN A 26 -11.56 9.96 4.10
CA ASN A 26 -12.59 10.62 3.27
C ASN A 26 -13.22 9.75 2.16
N GLY A 27 -13.49 8.46 2.45
CA GLY A 27 -14.13 7.54 1.51
C GLY A 27 -13.22 6.99 0.40
N ALA A 28 -11.92 7.29 0.47
CA ALA A 28 -10.89 6.72 -0.39
C ALA A 28 -9.96 5.80 0.41
N VAL A 29 -9.24 4.93 -0.30
CA VAL A 29 -8.19 4.10 0.28
C VAL A 29 -6.85 4.69 -0.13
N GLU A 30 -6.02 5.03 0.83
CA GLU A 30 -4.66 5.47 0.60
C GLU A 30 -3.70 4.30 0.85
N LEU A 31 -2.85 4.03 -0.13
CA LEU A 31 -1.72 3.13 -0.02
C LEU A 31 -0.48 3.98 0.24
N ALA A 32 0.03 3.93 1.46
CA ALA A 32 1.21 4.68 1.85
C ALA A 32 2.44 3.78 1.81
N TYR A 33 3.57 4.35 1.43
CA TYR A 33 4.86 3.70 1.30
C TYR A 33 5.87 4.45 2.16
N TYR A 34 6.44 3.74 3.13
CA TYR A 34 7.45 4.25 4.06
C TYR A 34 8.72 3.41 3.88
N SER A 35 9.85 4.04 3.59
CA SER A 35 11.15 3.37 3.46
C SER A 35 12.13 3.96 4.46
N ASP A 36 13.04 3.13 4.98
CA ASP A 36 14.16 3.57 5.82
C ASP A 36 15.38 4.06 5.02
N ALA A 37 15.27 4.10 3.69
CA ALA A 37 16.27 4.67 2.82
C ALA A 37 16.46 6.18 3.10
N PRO A 38 17.72 6.67 3.20
CA PRO A 38 18.00 8.05 3.64
C PRO A 38 17.51 9.12 2.65
N ASP A 39 17.38 8.79 1.37
CA ASP A 39 17.04 9.73 0.29
C ASP A 39 15.62 9.52 -0.27
N MET A 40 14.81 8.63 0.34
CA MET A 40 13.49 8.30 -0.19
C MET A 40 12.40 9.10 0.53
N GLU A 41 11.66 9.91 -0.22
CA GLU A 41 10.51 10.64 0.33
C GLU A 41 9.34 9.69 0.61
N LEU A 42 8.65 9.93 1.72
CA LEU A 42 7.38 9.28 2.01
C LEU A 42 6.41 9.56 0.87
N SER A 43 5.82 8.49 0.32
CA SER A 43 4.94 8.58 -0.82
C SER A 43 3.63 7.86 -0.54
N SER A 44 2.55 8.32 -1.15
CA SER A 44 1.27 7.63 -1.07
C SER A 44 0.47 7.75 -2.35
N ALA A 45 -0.42 6.78 -2.57
CA ALA A 45 -1.36 6.76 -3.67
C ALA A 45 -2.77 6.65 -3.13
N THR A 46 -3.60 7.65 -3.40
CA THR A 46 -5.04 7.61 -3.10
C THR A 46 -5.79 6.88 -4.21
N LEU A 47 -6.53 5.83 -3.84
CA LEU A 47 -7.35 5.01 -4.72
C LEU A 47 -8.83 5.23 -4.42
N THR A 48 -9.62 5.35 -5.48
CA THR A 48 -11.08 5.24 -5.39
C THR A 48 -11.48 3.81 -5.04
N LYS A 49 -12.68 3.64 -4.51
CA LYS A 49 -13.27 2.31 -4.20
C LYS A 49 -13.18 1.33 -5.37
N GLU A 50 -13.40 1.79 -6.61
CA GLU A 50 -13.31 0.95 -7.81
C GLU A 50 -11.87 0.52 -8.10
N LYS A 51 -10.91 1.46 -8.04
CA LYS A 51 -9.49 1.15 -8.24
C LYS A 51 -8.93 0.22 -7.17
N THR A 52 -9.35 0.37 -5.91
CA THR A 52 -8.98 -0.56 -4.84
C THR A 52 -9.46 -1.97 -5.13
N LYS A 53 -10.72 -2.15 -5.58
CA LYS A 53 -11.23 -3.47 -5.96
C LYS A 53 -10.43 -4.09 -7.10
N THR A 54 -10.10 -3.31 -8.13
CA THR A 54 -9.25 -3.77 -9.23
C THR A 54 -7.87 -4.20 -8.75
N LEU A 55 -7.23 -3.42 -7.88
CA LEU A 55 -5.92 -3.77 -7.31
C LEU A 55 -5.98 -5.11 -6.56
N ILE A 56 -7.01 -5.33 -5.73
CA ILE A 56 -7.20 -6.61 -5.02
C ILE A 56 -7.28 -7.78 -6.00
N LEU A 57 -8.03 -7.64 -7.09
CA LEU A 57 -8.12 -8.69 -8.13
C LEU A 57 -6.77 -8.95 -8.79
N TYR A 58 -5.99 -7.92 -9.07
CA TYR A 58 -4.64 -8.08 -9.63
C TYR A 58 -3.70 -8.79 -8.66
N LEU A 59 -3.75 -8.45 -7.37
CA LEU A 59 -2.94 -9.13 -6.35
C LEU A 59 -3.31 -10.61 -6.23
N ILE A 60 -4.61 -10.95 -6.23
CA ILE A 60 -5.07 -12.34 -6.22
C ILE A 60 -4.57 -13.09 -7.46
N SER A 61 -4.73 -12.51 -8.65
CA SER A 61 -4.26 -13.13 -9.89
C SER A 61 -2.73 -13.25 -9.98
N ALA A 62 -1.98 -12.34 -9.35
CA ALA A 62 -0.55 -12.46 -9.23
C ALA A 62 -0.16 -13.63 -8.31
N LEU A 63 -0.88 -13.83 -7.19
CA LEU A 63 -0.64 -14.97 -6.29
C LEU A 63 -0.88 -16.31 -7.00
N GLU A 64 -1.89 -16.40 -7.86
CA GLU A 64 -2.16 -17.61 -8.67
C GLU A 64 -1.04 -17.96 -9.66
N GLN A 65 -0.15 -17.01 -9.99
CA GLN A 65 0.99 -17.21 -10.89
C GLN A 65 2.30 -17.55 -10.16
N LEU A 66 2.31 -17.45 -8.82
CA LEU A 66 3.46 -17.84 -8.02
C LEU A 66 3.39 -19.36 -7.78
N GLU A 67 3.97 -20.12 -8.71
CA GLU A 67 4.26 -21.57 -8.57
C GLU A 67 5.63 -21.82 -7.94
#